data_AF-J3LU53-F1
#
_entry.id   AF-J3LU53-F1
#
_cell.length_a   1.000
_cell.length_b   1.000
_cell.length_c   1.000
_cell.angle_alpha   90.00
_cell.angle_beta   90.00
_cell.angle_gamma   90.00
#
_symmetry.space_group_name_H-M   'P 1'
#
loop_
_entity.id
_entity.type
_entity.pdbx_description
1 polymer ?
#
loop_
_entity_poly.entity_id
_entity_poly.type
_entity_poly.pdbx_seq_one_letter_code
_entity_poly.pdbx_strand_id
1 'polypeptide(L)'
;MWVARLVVLSGAGGIAGKRWKLRRDLSRPSCVGERPSGAACISGWAVGSGGWGGWPQVSFNATLMLEMLRGKRMLFVGDSLNRGQYVSLICLLHRSIPESSKSMETFDSLTVFRAKNYNATIEFYWAPFLAESNSDDAVVHRIADRIVRGTAIAKHARFWKGADILVFNSYLWWMTGQKMKILKGSFEDQSKDIVEMETEDAYGMVLNAVVKWVENNMNPRSSRVFFVTMSPTHTRSKDWGDYSDGNCYNQTAPIRDSSYWGPGTSKGLMRVIGEVFSTSKIPVGIVNITQLSEYRKDAHTQIYKKQWNPLTPEQIANPRSYADCTHWCLPGLQDTWNELLYSKLFFP
;
A
#
# COMPACT_ATOMS: atom_id res chain seq x y z
N MET A 1 -10.22 10.42 -21.21
CA MET A 1 -9.79 11.30 -20.10
C MET A 1 -10.99 11.39 -19.16
N TRP A 2 -10.96 10.70 -18.02
CA TRP A 2 -12.15 10.47 -17.18
C TRP A 2 -11.99 11.17 -15.83
N VAL A 3 -13.05 11.84 -15.37
CA VAL A 3 -13.11 12.59 -14.11
C VAL A 3 -13.95 11.79 -13.11
N ALA A 4 -13.35 11.37 -12.00
CA ALA A 4 -14.07 10.77 -10.88
C ALA A 4 -14.69 11.87 -9.99
N ARG A 5 -15.95 11.71 -9.57
CA ARG A 5 -16.66 12.62 -8.64
C ARG A 5 -16.82 11.91 -7.30
N LEU A 6 -16.28 12.49 -6.23
CA LEU A 6 -16.48 12.00 -4.85
C LEU A 6 -17.82 12.49 -4.28
N VAL A 7 -18.50 11.64 -3.50
CA VAL A 7 -19.75 11.97 -2.78
C VAL A 7 -19.51 11.86 -1.27
N VAL A 8 -19.99 12.85 -0.50
CA VAL A 8 -19.91 12.89 0.98
C VAL A 8 -21.12 12.18 1.59
N LEU A 9 -20.90 11.31 2.57
CA LEU A 9 -21.96 10.82 3.47
C LEU A 9 -21.74 11.40 4.87
N SER A 10 -22.64 12.27 5.33
CA SER A 10 -22.59 12.89 6.67
C SER A 10 -23.40 12.09 7.69
N GLY A 11 -22.80 11.73 8.82
CA GLY A 11 -23.52 11.28 10.02
C GLY A 11 -22.87 11.85 11.29
N ALA A 12 -23.61 12.70 12.01
CA ALA A 12 -23.18 13.35 13.24
C ALA A 12 -23.76 12.63 14.48
N GLY A 13 -22.96 12.55 15.55
CA GLY A 13 -23.42 12.12 16.89
C GLY A 13 -22.27 12.10 17.90
N GLY A 14 -22.36 12.90 18.97
CA GLY A 14 -21.35 13.01 20.03
C GLY A 14 -21.69 12.23 21.31
N ILE A 15 -20.71 12.18 22.25
CA ILE A 15 -20.80 12.32 23.73
C ILE A 15 -19.70 11.51 24.48
N ALA A 16 -19.00 12.24 25.36
CA ALA A 16 -18.32 11.95 26.66
C ALA A 16 -17.54 10.65 26.97
N GLY A 17 -16.22 10.84 27.16
CA GLY A 17 -15.48 10.67 28.43
C GLY A 17 -15.48 9.32 29.17
N LYS A 18 -14.45 8.49 28.96
CA LYS A 18 -13.89 7.58 29.98
C LYS A 18 -12.37 7.41 29.83
N ARG A 19 -11.68 7.44 30.97
CA ARG A 19 -10.22 7.30 31.17
C ARG A 19 -9.82 5.82 31.03
N TRP A 20 -8.80 5.46 30.24
CA TRP A 20 -8.38 4.05 30.05
C TRP A 20 -6.86 3.82 30.18
N LYS A 21 -6.55 2.63 30.72
CA LYS A 21 -5.23 2.05 31.03
C LYS A 21 -4.48 1.62 29.77
N LEU A 22 -3.17 1.91 29.71
CA LEU A 22 -2.24 1.30 28.75
C LEU A 22 -2.20 -0.23 28.93
N ARG A 23 -2.48 -0.99 27.87
CA ARG A 23 -1.95 -2.35 27.69
C ARG A 23 -1.06 -2.37 26.45
N ARG A 24 0.20 -2.77 26.64
CA ARG A 24 1.16 -3.09 25.58
C ARG A 24 0.89 -4.52 25.09
N ASP A 25 0.46 -4.68 23.86
CA ASP A 25 0.63 -5.93 23.12
C ASP A 25 1.02 -5.56 21.68
N LEU A 26 2.25 -5.91 21.31
CA LEU A 26 2.93 -5.51 20.07
C LEU A 26 2.70 -6.50 18.91
N SER A 27 1.82 -7.49 19.09
CA SER A 27 1.55 -8.56 18.12
C SER A 27 0.30 -8.32 17.25
N ARG A 28 -0.44 -7.22 17.47
CA ARG A 28 -1.75 -6.99 16.84
C ARG A 28 -1.77 -5.67 16.06
N PRO A 29 -2.09 -5.67 14.76
CA PRO A 29 -2.49 -4.46 14.06
C PRO A 29 -3.75 -3.94 14.74
N SER A 30 -3.70 -2.72 15.28
CA SER A 30 -4.90 -2.11 15.83
C SER A 30 -5.76 -1.63 14.68
N CYS A 31 -6.86 -2.33 14.41
CA CYS A 31 -7.86 -1.92 13.41
C CYS A 31 -8.58 -0.62 13.76
N VAL A 32 -8.36 -0.13 14.98
CA VAL A 32 -8.67 1.21 15.43
C VAL A 32 -7.47 1.65 16.26
N GLY A 33 -6.58 2.48 15.71
CA GLY A 33 -5.65 3.23 16.57
C GLY A 33 -6.48 4.05 17.56
N GLU A 34 -6.08 4.11 18.84
CA GLU A 34 -6.70 5.02 19.80
C GLU A 34 -6.79 6.41 19.16
N ARG A 35 -7.99 6.92 18.85
CA ARG A 35 -8.17 8.28 18.33
C ARG A 35 -7.83 9.25 19.46
N PRO A 36 -6.73 10.02 19.39
CA PRO A 36 -6.61 11.18 20.26
C PRO A 36 -7.78 12.12 19.94
N SER A 37 -8.39 12.70 20.96
CA SER A 37 -9.36 13.79 20.79
C SER A 37 -8.76 14.88 19.89
N GLY A 38 -9.31 15.07 18.69
CA GLY A 38 -8.80 16.02 17.69
C GLY A 38 -8.14 15.39 16.44
N ALA A 39 -8.00 14.06 16.36
CA ALA A 39 -7.45 13.41 15.17
C ALA A 39 -8.39 13.49 13.96
N ALA A 40 -7.96 14.23 12.93
CA ALA A 40 -8.61 14.31 11.63
C ALA A 40 -8.23 13.13 10.71
N CYS A 41 -8.24 11.90 11.21
CA CYS A 41 -8.24 10.73 10.32
C CYS A 41 -9.65 10.60 9.73
N ILE A 42 -9.86 11.14 8.54
CA ILE A 42 -11.18 11.20 7.91
C ILE A 42 -11.54 9.85 7.31
N SER A 43 -12.63 9.28 7.83
CA SER A 43 -13.30 8.09 7.28
C SER A 43 -14.63 8.53 6.67
N GLY A 44 -15.05 7.93 5.54
CA GLY A 44 -16.37 8.20 4.93
C GLY A 44 -16.39 8.75 3.50
N TRP A 45 -15.28 8.71 2.78
CA TRP A 45 -15.25 9.05 1.34
C TRP A 45 -15.23 7.77 0.49
N ALA A 46 -16.20 7.63 -0.42
CA ALA A 46 -16.28 6.54 -1.40
C ALA A 46 -16.06 7.06 -2.83
N VAL A 47 -15.59 6.19 -3.73
CA VAL A 47 -15.35 6.52 -5.14
C VAL A 47 -16.66 6.48 -5.92
N GLY A 48 -17.28 7.63 -6.17
CA GLY A 48 -18.47 7.72 -7.02
C GLY A 48 -18.17 7.37 -8.48
N SER A 49 -19.12 6.68 -9.13
CA SER A 49 -19.07 6.27 -10.54
C SER A 49 -19.17 7.47 -11.50
N GLY A 50 -18.09 8.23 -11.62
CA GLY A 50 -17.94 9.23 -12.67
C GLY A 50 -17.52 8.57 -13.99
N GLY A 51 -18.49 8.26 -14.86
CA GLY A 51 -18.26 8.11 -16.31
C GLY A 51 -18.11 6.70 -16.89
N TRP A 52 -18.09 5.63 -16.09
CA TRP A 52 -18.25 4.28 -16.64
C TRP A 52 -19.73 3.91 -16.62
N GLY A 53 -20.29 3.57 -17.78
CA GLY A 53 -21.70 3.20 -17.91
C GLY A 53 -22.13 2.20 -16.83
N GLY A 54 -23.12 2.60 -16.03
CA GLY A 54 -24.10 1.73 -15.39
C GLY A 54 -23.67 0.72 -14.32
N TRP A 55 -22.39 0.55 -13.97
CA TRP A 55 -22.02 -0.43 -12.94
C TRP A 55 -22.15 0.17 -11.53
N PRO A 56 -22.98 -0.39 -10.63
CA PRO A 56 -23.00 0.00 -9.23
C PRO A 56 -21.62 -0.24 -8.62
N GLN A 57 -21.10 0.70 -7.84
CA GLN A 57 -19.92 0.44 -7.00
C GLN A 57 -20.27 -0.72 -6.07
N VAL A 58 -19.63 -1.87 -6.27
CA VAL A 58 -19.93 -3.05 -5.47
C VAL A 58 -19.38 -2.82 -4.07
N SER A 59 -20.29 -2.69 -3.09
CA SER A 59 -19.93 -2.55 -1.69
C SER A 59 -19.14 -3.77 -1.22
N PHE A 60 -18.05 -3.55 -0.48
CA PHE A 60 -17.26 -4.64 0.09
C PHE A 60 -18.13 -5.54 0.98
N ASN A 61 -18.20 -6.83 0.65
CA ASN A 61 -18.87 -7.83 1.47
C ASN A 61 -17.84 -8.78 2.09
N ALA A 62 -17.64 -8.64 3.40
CA ALA A 62 -16.65 -9.40 4.16
C ALA A 62 -16.91 -10.92 4.12
N THR A 63 -18.16 -11.36 4.21
CA THR A 63 -18.52 -12.78 4.14
C THR A 63 -18.19 -13.35 2.77
N LEU A 64 -18.58 -12.65 1.70
CA LEU A 64 -18.30 -13.09 0.33
C LEU A 64 -16.78 -13.12 0.06
N MET A 65 -16.02 -12.14 0.56
CA MET A 65 -14.56 -12.13 0.49
C MET A 65 -13.94 -13.34 1.21
N LEU A 66 -14.40 -13.65 2.42
CA LEU A 66 -13.89 -14.81 3.18
C LEU A 66 -14.24 -16.14 2.53
N GLU A 67 -15.43 -16.28 1.96
CA GLU A 67 -15.81 -17.47 1.19
C GLU A 67 -14.97 -17.63 -0.07
N MET A 68 -14.68 -16.55 -0.80
CA MET A 68 -13.76 -16.60 -1.95
C MET A 68 -12.36 -17.03 -1.54
N LEU A 69 -11.89 -16.58 -0.37
CA LEU A 69 -10.60 -16.96 0.19
C LEU A 69 -10.59 -18.36 0.84
N ARG A 70 -11.73 -19.08 0.89
CA ARG A 70 -11.80 -20.37 1.56
C ARG A 70 -10.82 -21.37 0.95
N GLY A 71 -9.96 -21.94 1.80
CA GLY A 71 -8.91 -22.86 1.37
C GLY A 71 -7.80 -22.22 0.52
N LYS A 72 -7.72 -20.89 0.47
CA LYS A 72 -6.77 -20.14 -0.35
C LYS A 72 -5.77 -19.36 0.47
N ARG A 73 -4.67 -19.04 -0.19
CA ARG A 73 -3.62 -18.14 0.29
C ARG A 73 -3.54 -16.89 -0.59
N MET A 74 -3.80 -15.74 0.03
CA MET A 74 -3.64 -14.42 -0.56
C MET A 74 -2.39 -13.76 0.00
N LEU A 75 -1.49 -13.31 -0.87
CA LEU A 75 -0.20 -12.74 -0.48
C LEU A 75 0.01 -11.35 -1.10
N PHE A 76 0.14 -10.36 -0.24
CA PHE A 76 0.61 -9.02 -0.56
C PHE A 76 2.14 -9.00 -0.54
N VAL A 77 2.78 -8.44 -1.56
CA VAL A 77 4.24 -8.40 -1.70
C VAL A 77 4.65 -6.99 -2.10
N GLY A 78 5.43 -6.31 -1.25
CA GLY A 78 5.84 -4.96 -1.58
C GLY A 78 6.42 -4.14 -0.44
N ASP A 79 6.20 -2.84 -0.55
CA ASP A 79 6.66 -1.82 0.39
C ASP A 79 5.65 -1.54 1.54
N SER A 80 5.88 -0.46 2.28
CA SER A 80 5.07 -0.10 3.45
C SER A 80 3.64 0.30 3.12
N LEU A 81 3.35 0.74 1.89
CA LEU A 81 2.00 1.11 1.46
C LEU A 81 1.18 -0.16 1.20
N ASN A 82 1.81 -1.17 0.61
CA ASN A 82 1.18 -2.48 0.43
C ASN A 82 0.91 -3.18 1.76
N ARG A 83 1.80 -3.02 2.75
CA ARG A 83 1.53 -3.44 4.14
C ARG A 83 0.30 -2.73 4.71
N GLY A 84 0.13 -1.43 4.45
CA GLY A 84 -1.04 -0.69 4.88
C GLY A 84 -2.34 -1.23 4.26
N GLN A 85 -2.31 -1.55 2.96
CA GLN A 85 -3.45 -2.18 2.29
C GLN A 85 -3.78 -3.57 2.85
N TYR A 86 -2.77 -4.38 3.12
CA TYR A 86 -2.90 -5.66 3.81
C TYR A 86 -3.60 -5.50 5.17
N VAL A 87 -3.15 -4.55 6.01
CA VAL A 87 -3.76 -4.29 7.32
C VAL A 87 -5.21 -3.79 7.16
N SER A 88 -5.47 -2.91 6.20
CA SER A 88 -6.84 -2.47 5.86
C SER A 88 -7.75 -3.65 5.53
N LEU A 89 -7.31 -4.58 4.68
CA LEU A 89 -8.12 -5.74 4.30
C LEU A 89 -8.44 -6.61 5.52
N ILE A 90 -7.46 -6.85 6.38
CA ILE A 90 -7.68 -7.58 7.63
C ILE A 90 -8.73 -6.88 8.48
N CYS A 91 -8.68 -5.56 8.59
CA CYS A 91 -9.63 -4.80 9.39
C CYS A 91 -11.04 -4.81 8.82
N LEU A 92 -11.19 -4.78 7.50
CA LEU A 92 -12.48 -4.98 6.82
C LEU A 92 -13.09 -6.35 7.11
N LEU A 93 -12.25 -7.38 7.30
CA LEU A 93 -12.67 -8.76 7.61
C LEU A 93 -12.80 -9.05 9.11
N HIS A 94 -12.11 -8.28 9.95
CA HIS A 94 -11.84 -8.59 11.35
C HIS A 94 -13.11 -8.81 12.19
N ARG A 95 -14.17 -8.03 11.91
CA ARG A 95 -15.45 -8.12 12.64
C ARG A 95 -16.27 -9.36 12.25
N SER A 96 -16.06 -9.89 11.06
CA SER A 96 -16.77 -11.07 10.54
C SER A 96 -16.13 -12.39 10.96
N ILE A 97 -15.03 -12.34 11.72
CA ILE A 97 -14.30 -13.52 12.18
C ILE A 97 -14.23 -13.52 13.71
N PRO A 98 -14.76 -14.56 14.39
CA PRO A 98 -14.64 -14.73 15.84
C PRO A 98 -13.18 -14.68 16.30
N GLU A 99 -12.92 -14.14 17.50
CA GLU A 99 -11.57 -13.98 18.02
C GLU A 99 -10.79 -15.30 18.14
N SER A 100 -11.46 -16.38 18.55
CA SER A 100 -10.88 -17.73 18.62
C SER A 100 -10.50 -18.30 17.25
N SER A 101 -11.18 -17.84 16.20
CA SER A 101 -11.07 -18.31 14.81
C SER A 101 -10.13 -17.47 13.95
N LYS A 102 -9.35 -16.56 14.55
CA LYS A 102 -8.29 -15.81 13.85
C LYS A 102 -6.97 -15.81 14.61
N SER A 103 -5.88 -15.65 13.89
CA SER A 103 -4.54 -15.46 14.46
C SER A 103 -3.68 -14.61 13.52
N MET A 104 -2.64 -14.00 14.08
CA MET A 104 -1.61 -13.30 13.32
C MET A 104 -0.24 -13.69 13.85
N GLU A 105 0.67 -14.01 12.93
CA GLU A 105 2.04 -14.43 13.24
C GLU A 105 3.01 -13.74 12.26
N THR A 106 4.20 -13.39 12.73
CA THR A 106 5.25 -12.79 11.90
C THR A 106 6.50 -13.65 11.99
N PHE A 107 7.04 -14.01 10.84
CA PHE A 107 8.27 -14.79 10.65
C PHE A 107 9.17 -14.04 9.69
N ASP A 108 10.26 -13.46 10.22
CA ASP A 108 11.17 -12.59 9.47
C ASP A 108 10.42 -11.49 8.70
N SER A 109 10.44 -11.57 7.36
CA SER A 109 9.79 -10.63 6.44
C SER A 109 8.33 -10.98 6.10
N LEU A 110 7.80 -12.10 6.59
CA LEU A 110 6.44 -12.59 6.31
C LEU A 110 5.53 -12.38 7.52
N THR A 111 4.38 -11.74 7.33
CA THR A 111 3.30 -11.67 8.32
C THR A 111 2.08 -12.40 7.79
N VAL A 112 1.54 -13.34 8.57
CA VAL A 112 0.44 -14.23 8.19
C VAL A 112 -0.75 -13.96 9.10
N PHE A 113 -1.88 -13.58 8.50
CA PHE A 113 -3.19 -13.57 9.17
C PHE A 113 -3.97 -14.80 8.73
N ARG A 114 -4.47 -15.58 9.69
CA ARG A 114 -5.20 -16.83 9.41
C ARG A 114 -6.64 -16.71 9.84
N ALA A 115 -7.56 -16.97 8.92
CA ALA A 115 -9.00 -17.12 9.21
C ALA A 115 -9.32 -18.63 9.28
N LYS A 116 -9.27 -19.18 10.50
CA LYS A 116 -9.24 -20.64 10.74
C LYS A 116 -10.48 -21.36 10.18
N ASN A 117 -11.67 -20.81 10.39
CA ASN A 117 -12.94 -21.42 9.92
C ASN A 117 -13.06 -21.46 8.38
N TYR A 118 -12.28 -20.64 7.69
CA TYR A 118 -12.24 -20.59 6.23
C TYR A 118 -11.03 -21.36 5.68
N ASN A 119 -10.14 -21.88 6.54
CA ASN A 119 -8.84 -22.42 6.15
C ASN A 119 -8.10 -21.47 5.18
N ALA A 120 -8.20 -20.16 5.44
CA ALA A 120 -7.68 -19.11 4.57
C ALA A 120 -6.51 -18.38 5.23
N THR A 121 -5.54 -17.95 4.44
CA THR A 121 -4.48 -17.04 4.88
C THR A 121 -4.45 -15.77 4.03
N ILE A 122 -4.24 -14.65 4.70
CA ILE A 122 -3.94 -13.35 4.10
C ILE A 122 -2.57 -12.95 4.63
N GLU A 123 -1.64 -12.70 3.75
CA GLU A 123 -0.23 -12.60 4.06
C GLU A 123 0.35 -11.30 3.53
N PHE A 124 1.38 -10.79 4.20
CA PHE A 124 2.21 -9.69 3.73
C PHE A 124 3.67 -10.11 3.77
N TYR A 125 4.37 -9.97 2.65
CA TYR A 125 5.80 -10.20 2.55
C TYR A 125 6.55 -8.91 2.17
N TRP A 126 7.51 -8.54 3.00
CA TRP A 126 8.35 -7.37 2.79
C TRP A 126 9.38 -7.61 1.67
N ALA A 127 9.16 -6.96 0.54
CA ALA A 127 10.06 -6.92 -0.60
C ALA A 127 9.86 -5.58 -1.33
N PRO A 128 10.37 -4.48 -0.78
CA PRO A 128 9.98 -3.13 -1.18
C PRO A 128 10.39 -2.78 -2.61
N PHE A 129 11.43 -3.43 -3.15
CA PHE A 129 11.85 -3.34 -4.53
C PHE A 129 11.45 -4.56 -5.38
N LEU A 130 10.77 -5.57 -4.80
CA LEU A 130 10.46 -6.90 -5.35
C LEU A 130 11.67 -7.78 -5.69
N ALA A 131 12.77 -7.19 -6.18
CA ALA A 131 14.10 -7.77 -6.24
C ALA A 131 14.85 -7.58 -4.92
N GLU A 132 15.86 -8.43 -4.72
CA GLU A 132 16.77 -8.36 -3.58
C GLU A 132 17.40 -6.97 -3.49
N SER A 133 17.47 -6.46 -2.27
CA SER A 133 18.02 -5.14 -2.01
C SER A 133 18.72 -5.10 -0.67
N ASN A 134 19.52 -4.06 -0.45
CA ASN A 134 20.06 -3.80 0.88
C ASN A 134 18.98 -3.39 1.90
N SER A 135 17.73 -3.21 1.48
CA SER A 135 16.62 -2.73 2.30
C SER A 135 15.55 -3.80 2.59
N ASP A 136 15.93 -5.09 2.50
CA ASP A 136 15.02 -6.25 2.64
C ASP A 136 14.73 -6.65 4.10
N ASP A 137 15.38 -6.03 5.09
CA ASP A 137 15.11 -6.30 6.51
C ASP A 137 13.81 -5.61 6.95
N ALA A 138 12.77 -6.35 7.30
CA ALA A 138 11.46 -5.75 7.62
C ALA A 138 11.48 -4.75 8.81
N VAL A 139 12.54 -4.75 9.63
CA VAL A 139 12.72 -3.87 10.80
C VAL A 139 13.73 -2.75 10.51
N VAL A 140 14.92 -3.10 10.01
CA VAL A 140 16.06 -2.20 9.78
C VAL A 140 16.25 -1.95 8.28
N HIS A 141 15.32 -1.19 7.69
CA HIS A 141 15.29 -0.95 6.23
C HIS A 141 15.33 0.52 5.80
N ARG A 142 15.53 1.43 6.75
CA ARG A 142 15.62 2.87 6.47
C ARG A 142 17.05 3.22 6.09
N ILE A 143 17.39 2.90 4.85
CA ILE A 143 18.71 3.13 4.29
C ILE A 143 18.61 4.29 3.29
N ALA A 144 19.49 5.27 3.43
CA ALA A 144 19.56 6.41 2.52
C ALA A 144 20.10 6.00 1.15
N ASP A 145 21.20 5.24 1.14
CA ASP A 145 21.83 4.74 -0.09
C ASP A 145 21.28 3.36 -0.47
N ARG A 146 20.16 3.35 -1.20
CA ARG A 146 19.45 2.12 -1.58
C ARG A 146 20.08 1.48 -2.80
N ILE A 147 20.28 0.18 -2.75
CA ILE A 147 20.87 -0.61 -3.83
C ILE A 147 19.96 -1.80 -4.13
N VAL A 148 19.59 -1.96 -5.40
CA VAL A 148 18.80 -3.09 -5.90
C VAL A 148 19.70 -4.06 -6.65
N ARG A 149 19.56 -5.36 -6.41
CA ARG A 149 20.37 -6.41 -7.03
C ARG A 149 19.76 -6.87 -8.35
N GLY A 150 19.80 -6.00 -9.35
CA GLY A 150 19.36 -6.29 -10.72
C GLY A 150 18.01 -7.01 -10.77
N THR A 151 17.99 -8.21 -11.37
CA THR A 151 16.79 -9.05 -11.51
C THR A 151 16.71 -10.20 -10.49
N ALA A 152 17.54 -10.17 -9.44
CA ALA A 152 17.59 -11.23 -8.44
C ALA A 152 16.33 -11.21 -7.56
N ILE A 153 15.36 -12.07 -7.88
CA ILE A 153 14.08 -12.19 -7.16
C ILE A 153 13.93 -13.51 -6.40
N ALA A 154 14.85 -14.47 -6.59
CA ALA A 154 14.67 -15.86 -6.14
C ALA A 154 14.50 -15.98 -4.61
N LYS A 155 15.28 -15.23 -3.81
CA LYS A 155 15.15 -15.19 -2.35
C LYS A 155 13.75 -14.78 -1.89
N HIS A 156 13.13 -13.82 -2.58
CA HIS A 156 11.76 -13.38 -2.28
C HIS A 156 10.73 -14.35 -2.85
N ALA A 157 10.93 -14.79 -4.09
CA ALA A 157 9.97 -15.58 -4.83
C ALA A 157 9.69 -16.97 -4.24
N ARG A 158 10.58 -17.49 -3.38
CA ARG A 158 10.29 -18.69 -2.58
C ARG A 158 9.03 -18.54 -1.72
N PHE A 159 8.75 -17.31 -1.26
CA PHE A 159 7.55 -16.99 -0.48
C PHE A 159 6.33 -16.72 -1.36
N TRP A 160 6.47 -16.55 -2.67
CA TRP A 160 5.35 -16.30 -3.58
C TRP A 160 4.75 -17.60 -4.11
N LYS A 161 5.59 -18.65 -4.24
CA LYS A 161 5.16 -19.97 -4.72
C LYS A 161 3.98 -20.49 -3.92
N GLY A 162 3.00 -21.06 -4.63
CA GLY A 162 1.79 -21.65 -4.06
C GLY A 162 0.76 -20.66 -3.53
N ALA A 163 0.92 -19.35 -3.75
CA ALA A 163 -0.15 -18.39 -3.47
C ALA A 163 -1.25 -18.52 -4.52
N ASP A 164 -2.51 -18.54 -4.09
CA ASP A 164 -3.67 -18.50 -5.00
C ASP A 164 -3.87 -17.08 -5.54
N ILE A 165 -3.59 -16.07 -4.72
CA ILE A 165 -3.76 -14.66 -5.08
C ILE A 165 -2.50 -13.90 -4.71
N LEU A 166 -1.86 -13.27 -5.69
CA LEU A 166 -0.71 -12.38 -5.49
C LEU A 166 -1.13 -10.93 -5.70
N VAL A 167 -0.75 -10.06 -4.78
CA VAL A 167 -0.99 -8.61 -4.86
C VAL A 167 0.33 -7.88 -4.70
N PHE A 168 0.96 -7.54 -5.82
CA PHE A 168 2.24 -6.84 -5.84
C PHE A 168 2.06 -5.33 -5.74
N ASN A 169 3.04 -4.65 -5.13
CA ASN A 169 3.20 -3.21 -5.19
C ASN A 169 4.65 -2.83 -4.91
N SER A 170 5.16 -1.84 -5.62
CA SER A 170 6.50 -1.29 -5.35
C SER A 170 6.57 0.08 -6.00
N TYR A 171 6.72 1.14 -5.22
CA TYR A 171 6.78 2.49 -5.80
C TYR A 171 7.56 3.48 -4.94
N LEU A 172 7.24 3.59 -3.65
CA LEU A 172 7.67 4.71 -2.81
C LEU A 172 9.19 4.92 -2.86
N TRP A 173 9.95 3.82 -2.87
CA TRP A 173 11.41 3.86 -2.75
C TRP A 173 12.14 4.02 -4.08
N TRP A 174 11.42 3.96 -5.19
CA TRP A 174 11.92 4.33 -6.50
C TRP A 174 11.96 5.85 -6.68
N MET A 175 11.14 6.58 -5.92
CA MET A 175 11.02 8.04 -5.97
C MET A 175 12.13 8.75 -5.18
N THR A 176 13.39 8.48 -5.52
CA THR A 176 14.56 9.13 -4.90
C THR A 176 14.84 10.52 -5.49
N GLY A 177 14.26 10.84 -6.65
CA GLY A 177 14.60 12.04 -7.43
C GLY A 177 15.97 11.95 -8.12
N GLN A 178 16.57 10.76 -8.16
CA GLN A 178 17.87 10.47 -8.76
C GLN A 178 17.82 9.12 -9.49
N LYS A 179 18.93 8.75 -10.14
CA LYS A 179 19.16 7.41 -10.68
C LYS A 179 19.11 6.34 -9.58
N MET A 180 18.78 5.11 -9.96
CA MET A 180 18.78 3.96 -9.07
C MET A 180 20.12 3.22 -9.15
N LYS A 181 20.68 2.83 -8.00
CA LYS A 181 21.89 2.01 -7.92
C LYS A 181 21.55 0.54 -8.09
N ILE A 182 22.13 -0.06 -9.12
CA ILE A 182 21.94 -1.47 -9.47
C ILE A 182 23.24 -2.23 -9.25
N LEU A 183 23.21 -3.17 -8.31
CA LEU A 183 24.31 -4.10 -8.08
C LEU A 183 24.27 -5.22 -9.10
N LYS A 184 25.39 -5.44 -9.78
CA LYS A 184 25.68 -6.64 -10.56
C LYS A 184 26.45 -7.62 -9.67
N GLY A 185 26.07 -8.89 -9.68
CA GLY A 185 26.67 -9.90 -8.81
C GLY A 185 25.93 -10.07 -7.48
N SER A 186 26.64 -10.26 -6.38
CA SER A 186 26.11 -10.56 -5.04
C SER A 186 26.50 -9.50 -3.99
N PHE A 187 25.71 -9.38 -2.92
CA PHE A 187 26.04 -8.47 -1.82
C PHE A 187 27.27 -8.94 -1.00
N GLU A 188 27.57 -10.24 -1.08
CA GLU A 188 28.67 -10.94 -0.43
C GLU A 188 30.00 -10.85 -1.21
N ASP A 189 29.97 -10.35 -2.46
CA ASP A 189 31.17 -10.23 -3.29
C ASP A 189 32.14 -9.21 -2.68
N GLN A 190 33.44 -9.53 -2.72
CA GLN A 190 34.50 -8.65 -2.19
C GLN A 190 34.58 -7.31 -2.93
N SER A 191 34.33 -7.33 -4.24
CA SER A 191 34.25 -6.15 -5.09
C SER A 191 32.83 -6.02 -5.62
N LYS A 192 32.21 -4.86 -5.38
CA LYS A 192 30.82 -4.58 -5.77
C LYS A 192 30.81 -3.76 -7.06
N ASP A 193 30.28 -4.34 -8.14
CA ASP A 193 30.01 -3.62 -9.39
C ASP A 193 28.62 -2.98 -9.31
N ILE A 194 28.57 -1.70 -8.97
CA ILE A 194 27.34 -0.92 -8.85
C ILE A 194 27.28 0.09 -9.98
N VAL A 195 26.19 0.04 -10.75
CA VAL A 195 25.92 1.01 -11.82
C VAL A 195 24.72 1.88 -11.47
N GLU A 196 24.73 3.12 -11.90
CA GLU A 196 23.57 4.00 -11.81
C GLU A 196 22.73 3.89 -13.09
N MET A 197 21.42 3.73 -12.92
CA MET A 197 20.46 3.53 -13.99
C MET A 197 19.29 4.51 -13.86
N GLU A 198 18.72 4.95 -14.98
CA GLU A 198 17.48 5.72 -14.93
C GLU A 198 16.39 4.92 -14.20
N THR A 199 15.61 5.60 -13.36
CA THR A 199 14.64 4.93 -12.48
C THR A 199 13.61 4.14 -13.28
N GLU A 200 13.17 4.66 -14.43
CA GLU A 200 12.21 3.98 -15.30
C GLU A 200 12.78 2.67 -15.87
N ASP A 201 14.05 2.67 -16.30
CA ASP A 201 14.73 1.49 -16.82
C ASP A 201 14.96 0.44 -15.72
N ALA A 202 15.42 0.88 -14.56
CA ALA A 202 15.64 0.01 -13.40
C ALA A 202 14.32 -0.62 -12.90
N TYR A 203 13.25 0.17 -12.87
CA TYR A 203 11.92 -0.29 -12.49
C TYR A 203 11.38 -1.30 -13.49
N GLY A 204 11.48 -0.99 -14.79
CA GLY A 204 11.08 -1.89 -15.87
C GLY A 204 11.86 -3.20 -15.86
N MET A 205 13.18 -3.15 -15.58
CA MET A 205 14.03 -4.33 -15.43
C MET A 205 13.49 -5.28 -14.35
N VAL A 206 13.17 -4.76 -13.16
CA VAL A 206 12.66 -5.58 -12.06
C VAL A 206 11.25 -6.10 -12.35
N LEU A 207 10.34 -5.26 -12.85
CA LEU A 207 8.98 -5.70 -13.18
C LEU A 207 8.97 -6.78 -14.26
N ASN A 208 9.86 -6.70 -15.26
CA ASN A 208 10.02 -7.76 -16.25
C ASN A 208 10.47 -9.08 -15.62
N ALA A 209 11.36 -9.05 -14.61
CA ALA A 209 11.75 -10.25 -13.88
C ALA A 209 10.56 -10.86 -13.11
N VAL A 210 9.73 -10.01 -12.48
CA VAL A 210 8.50 -10.42 -11.80
C VAL A 210 7.51 -11.04 -12.79
N VAL A 211 7.27 -10.41 -13.94
CA VAL A 211 6.39 -10.96 -14.99
C VAL A 211 6.87 -12.32 -15.47
N LYS A 212 8.15 -12.46 -15.79
CA LYS A 212 8.74 -13.74 -16.20
C LYS A 212 8.56 -14.81 -15.12
N TRP A 213 8.71 -14.45 -13.84
CA TRP A 213 8.46 -15.39 -12.75
C TRP A 213 6.99 -15.79 -12.68
N VAL A 214 6.07 -14.83 -12.79
CA VAL A 214 4.61 -15.08 -12.79
C VAL A 214 4.24 -16.04 -13.92
N GLU A 215 4.73 -15.80 -15.14
CA GLU A 215 4.47 -16.67 -16.29
C GLU A 215 4.94 -18.11 -16.10
N ASN A 216 6.04 -18.30 -15.37
CA ASN A 216 6.62 -19.61 -15.15
C ASN A 216 6.03 -20.36 -13.95
N ASN A 217 5.34 -19.67 -13.03
CA ASN A 217 4.95 -20.24 -11.73
C ASN A 217 3.45 -20.17 -11.44
N MET A 218 2.68 -19.36 -12.15
CA MET A 218 1.26 -19.14 -11.88
C MET A 218 0.38 -19.76 -12.98
N ASN A 219 -0.73 -20.39 -12.56
CA ASN A 219 -1.74 -20.91 -13.48
C ASN A 219 -2.94 -19.95 -13.53
N PRO A 220 -3.26 -19.32 -14.68
CA PRO A 220 -4.30 -18.30 -14.76
C PRO A 220 -5.71 -18.86 -14.53
N ARG A 221 -5.89 -20.19 -14.54
CA ARG A 221 -7.18 -20.85 -14.23
C ARG A 221 -7.44 -20.97 -12.73
N SER A 222 -6.40 -21.07 -11.93
CA SER A 222 -6.51 -21.32 -10.47
C SER A 222 -6.00 -20.14 -9.64
N SER A 223 -5.15 -19.30 -10.22
CA SER A 223 -4.45 -18.24 -9.54
C SER A 223 -4.78 -16.87 -10.13
N ARG A 224 -4.71 -15.83 -9.29
CA ARG A 224 -4.94 -14.44 -9.69
C ARG A 224 -3.76 -13.57 -9.30
N VAL A 225 -3.30 -12.71 -10.21
CA VAL A 225 -2.18 -11.81 -9.97
C VAL A 225 -2.66 -10.38 -10.15
N PHE A 226 -2.32 -9.52 -9.20
CA PHE A 226 -2.65 -8.11 -9.22
C PHE A 226 -1.40 -7.27 -9.01
N PHE A 227 -1.41 -6.08 -9.61
CA PHE A 227 -0.45 -5.03 -9.31
C PHE A 227 -1.20 -3.78 -8.87
N VAL A 228 -0.91 -3.31 -7.66
CA VAL A 228 -1.46 -2.07 -7.11
C VAL A 228 -0.54 -0.94 -7.54
N THR A 229 -1.09 0.06 -8.22
CA THR A 229 -0.30 1.17 -8.76
C THR A 229 0.20 2.12 -7.66
N MET A 230 0.85 3.19 -8.06
CA MET A 230 1.60 4.10 -7.19
C MET A 230 0.70 4.80 -6.18
N SER A 231 1.11 4.78 -4.91
CA SER A 231 0.53 5.60 -3.84
C SER A 231 1.26 6.96 -3.81
N PRO A 232 0.54 8.09 -3.87
CA PRO A 232 1.14 9.43 -3.83
C PRO A 232 1.65 9.81 -2.44
N THR A 233 2.40 10.91 -2.41
CA THR A 233 2.76 11.64 -1.18
C THR A 233 2.26 13.08 -1.27
N HIS A 234 2.01 13.72 -0.13
CA HIS A 234 1.50 15.10 -0.04
C HIS A 234 2.40 15.97 0.83
N THR A 235 3.67 16.11 0.42
CA THR A 235 4.72 16.75 1.24
C THR A 235 4.79 18.28 1.11
N ARG A 236 4.15 18.88 0.10
CA ARG A 236 4.20 20.33 -0.15
C ARG A 236 2.82 20.86 -0.56
N SER A 237 2.30 21.80 0.21
CA SER A 237 1.01 22.47 -0.04
C SER A 237 0.90 23.16 -1.39
N LYS A 238 2.00 23.75 -1.86
CA LYS A 238 2.05 24.42 -3.17
C LYS A 238 1.70 23.49 -4.33
N ASP A 239 1.92 22.18 -4.14
CA ASP A 239 1.64 21.18 -5.17
C ASP A 239 0.13 21.06 -5.45
N TRP A 240 -0.74 21.57 -4.57
CA TRP A 240 -2.20 21.65 -4.76
C TRP A 240 -2.75 23.09 -4.67
N GLY A 241 -1.91 24.09 -4.97
CA GLY A 241 -2.32 25.49 -5.08
C GLY A 241 -2.36 26.28 -3.77
N ASP A 242 -1.88 25.69 -2.67
CA ASP A 242 -1.75 26.38 -1.38
C ASP A 242 -0.29 26.83 -1.17
N TYR A 243 -0.02 28.11 -1.39
CA TYR A 243 1.32 28.69 -1.28
C TYR A 243 1.72 29.06 0.15
N SER A 244 0.87 28.79 1.15
CA SER A 244 1.33 28.81 2.53
C SER A 244 2.33 27.67 2.72
N ASP A 245 3.52 27.96 3.24
CA ASP A 245 4.56 26.94 3.42
C ASP A 245 4.04 25.81 4.34
N GLY A 246 3.72 24.65 3.75
CA GLY A 246 2.87 23.63 4.38
C GLY A 246 3.01 22.24 3.76
N ASN A 247 2.31 21.26 4.34
CA ASN A 247 2.23 19.88 3.87
C ASN A 247 0.85 19.28 4.19
N CYS A 248 0.72 17.94 4.23
CA CYS A 248 -0.54 17.27 4.58
C CYS A 248 -1.06 17.54 6.01
N TYR A 249 -0.24 18.11 6.89
CA TYR A 249 -0.66 18.44 8.25
C TYR A 249 -1.82 19.44 8.25
N ASN A 250 -2.83 19.21 9.09
CA ASN A 250 -4.07 19.98 9.18
C ASN A 250 -4.92 20.01 7.89
N GLN A 251 -4.60 19.19 6.89
CA GLN A 251 -5.47 19.02 5.73
C GLN A 251 -6.64 18.10 6.10
N THR A 252 -7.87 18.60 5.97
CA THR A 252 -9.10 17.90 6.38
C THR A 252 -10.13 17.77 5.24
N ALA A 253 -9.74 18.09 4.02
CA ALA A 253 -10.58 17.91 2.86
C ALA A 253 -9.72 17.49 1.65
N PRO A 254 -10.28 16.64 0.77
CA PRO A 254 -9.61 16.28 -0.46
C PRO A 254 -9.44 17.49 -1.37
N ILE A 255 -8.55 17.37 -2.35
CA ILE A 255 -8.42 18.31 -3.46
C ILE A 255 -9.69 18.23 -4.29
N ARG A 256 -10.30 19.38 -4.56
CA ARG A 256 -11.58 19.50 -5.28
C ARG A 256 -11.43 19.70 -6.78
N ASP A 257 -10.26 20.17 -7.22
CA ASP A 257 -9.97 20.35 -8.65
C ASP A 257 -9.90 18.98 -9.32
N SER A 258 -10.90 18.66 -10.14
CA SER A 258 -10.97 17.40 -10.88
C SER A 258 -9.84 17.19 -11.88
N SER A 259 -9.15 18.26 -12.31
CA SER A 259 -8.03 18.18 -13.24
C SER A 259 -6.68 17.94 -12.56
N TYR A 260 -6.67 17.83 -11.23
CA TYR A 260 -5.46 17.67 -10.43
C TYR A 260 -4.62 16.46 -10.88
N TRP A 261 -3.33 16.72 -11.06
CA TRP A 261 -2.29 15.70 -11.12
C TRP A 261 -1.03 16.24 -10.42
N GLY A 262 -0.66 15.63 -9.31
CA GLY A 262 0.43 16.09 -8.45
C GLY A 262 1.81 15.61 -8.92
N PRO A 263 2.89 16.26 -8.45
CA PRO A 263 4.26 15.78 -8.67
C PRO A 263 4.63 14.60 -7.76
N GLY A 264 3.74 14.20 -6.85
CA GLY A 264 3.93 13.05 -5.96
C GLY A 264 3.90 11.70 -6.69
N THR A 265 3.45 11.68 -7.94
CA THR A 265 3.36 10.47 -8.78
C THR A 265 4.12 10.59 -10.11
N SER A 266 4.93 9.59 -10.45
CA SER A 266 5.65 9.56 -11.73
C SER A 266 4.80 9.00 -12.86
N LYS A 267 4.46 9.83 -13.86
CA LYS A 267 3.82 9.37 -15.11
C LYS A 267 4.70 8.40 -15.90
N GLY A 268 6.03 8.56 -15.81
CA GLY A 268 6.99 7.66 -16.42
C GLY A 268 6.92 6.25 -15.86
N LEU A 269 6.92 6.11 -14.53
CA LEU A 269 6.72 4.79 -13.90
C LEU A 269 5.33 4.22 -14.17
N MET A 270 4.29 5.06 -14.30
CA MET A 270 2.97 4.60 -14.74
C MET A 270 3.01 3.98 -16.14
N ARG A 271 3.73 4.62 -17.06
CA ARG A 271 3.92 4.11 -18.43
C ARG A 271 4.66 2.78 -18.41
N VAL A 272 5.73 2.66 -17.63
CA VAL A 272 6.48 1.39 -17.47
C VAL A 272 5.57 0.26 -16.95
N ILE A 273 4.71 0.52 -15.96
CA ILE A 273 3.72 -0.46 -15.48
C ILE A 273 2.83 -0.93 -16.63
N GLY A 274 2.28 0.01 -17.41
CA GLY A 274 1.42 -0.30 -18.56
C GLY A 274 2.14 -1.14 -19.61
N GLU A 275 3.35 -0.74 -20.00
CA GLU A 275 4.17 -1.44 -21.00
C GLU A 275 4.51 -2.86 -20.54
N VAL A 276 5.08 -3.03 -19.34
CA VAL A 276 5.54 -4.34 -18.85
C VAL A 276 4.37 -5.31 -18.67
N PHE A 277 3.30 -4.91 -18.01
CA PHE A 277 2.19 -5.82 -17.74
C PHE A 277 1.32 -6.11 -18.98
N SER A 278 1.28 -5.21 -19.97
CA SER A 278 0.58 -5.47 -21.24
C SER A 278 1.20 -6.62 -22.04
N THR A 279 2.49 -6.90 -21.84
CA THR A 279 3.20 -7.99 -22.52
C THR A 279 3.09 -9.34 -21.82
N SER A 280 2.46 -9.39 -20.63
CA SER A 280 2.41 -10.64 -19.87
C SER A 280 1.42 -11.63 -20.49
N LYS A 281 1.85 -12.89 -20.60
CA LYS A 281 1.01 -14.03 -20.99
C LYS A 281 0.01 -14.41 -19.91
N ILE A 282 0.30 -14.08 -18.66
CA ILE A 282 -0.61 -14.28 -17.52
C ILE A 282 -1.29 -12.96 -17.22
N PRO A 283 -2.64 -12.91 -17.18
CA PRO A 283 -3.34 -11.68 -16.87
C PRO A 283 -2.93 -11.11 -15.50
N VAL A 284 -2.36 -9.90 -15.50
CA VAL A 284 -2.09 -9.13 -14.29
C VAL A 284 -3.15 -8.04 -14.14
N GLY A 285 -3.99 -8.18 -13.12
CA GLY A 285 -5.04 -7.20 -12.83
C GLY A 285 -4.45 -5.92 -12.24
N ILE A 286 -4.58 -4.81 -12.95
CA ILE A 286 -4.14 -3.50 -12.43
C ILE A 286 -5.20 -2.94 -11.48
N VAL A 287 -4.82 -2.75 -10.22
CA VAL A 287 -5.61 -2.02 -9.22
C VAL A 287 -5.12 -0.57 -9.24
N ASN A 288 -5.72 0.23 -10.14
CA ASN A 288 -5.30 1.62 -10.37
C ASN A 288 -5.81 2.53 -9.25
N ILE A 289 -4.92 2.82 -8.30
CA ILE A 289 -5.21 3.65 -7.12
C ILE A 289 -4.64 5.06 -7.22
N THR A 290 -3.87 5.36 -8.25
CA THR A 290 -2.95 6.50 -8.22
C THR A 290 -3.71 7.83 -8.22
N GLN A 291 -4.48 8.11 -9.26
CA GLN A 291 -5.17 9.39 -9.40
C GLN A 291 -6.21 9.61 -8.29
N LEU A 292 -7.00 8.59 -7.95
CA LEU A 292 -7.98 8.72 -6.86
C LEU A 292 -7.31 9.03 -5.51
N SER A 293 -6.09 8.55 -5.31
CA SER A 293 -5.33 8.79 -4.08
C SER A 293 -4.66 10.16 -4.09
N GLU A 294 -4.36 10.72 -5.26
CA GLU A 294 -3.80 12.07 -5.39
C GLU A 294 -4.75 13.15 -4.88
N TYR A 295 -6.06 12.93 -4.96
CA TYR A 295 -7.00 13.88 -4.37
C TYR A 295 -6.98 13.87 -2.83
N ARG A 296 -6.39 12.85 -2.18
CA ARG A 296 -6.64 12.53 -0.77
C ARG A 296 -5.59 13.07 0.18
N LYS A 297 -5.14 14.30 0.00
CA LYS A 297 -4.22 15.00 0.93
C LYS A 297 -4.68 14.99 2.40
N ASP A 298 -5.97 14.79 2.64
CA ASP A 298 -6.63 14.70 3.94
C ASP A 298 -6.48 13.37 4.68
N ALA A 299 -6.12 12.29 3.99
CA ALA A 299 -6.22 10.93 4.52
C ALA A 299 -4.92 10.39 5.13
N HIS A 300 -3.85 11.19 5.13
CA HIS A 300 -2.56 10.77 5.67
C HIS A 300 -2.56 10.63 7.18
N THR A 301 -1.64 9.82 7.72
CA THR A 301 -1.47 9.68 9.17
C THR A 301 -1.05 10.98 9.87
N GLN A 302 -0.42 11.90 9.13
CA GLN A 302 0.11 13.16 9.67
C GLN A 302 1.00 12.87 10.88
N ILE A 303 0.71 13.45 12.05
CA ILE A 303 1.47 13.24 13.28
C ILE A 303 0.98 12.02 14.09
N TYR A 304 -0.16 11.43 13.71
CA TYR A 304 -0.87 10.37 14.44
C TYR A 304 -0.36 8.96 14.12
N LYS A 305 0.94 8.84 13.83
CA LYS A 305 1.63 7.56 13.70
C LYS A 305 2.42 7.26 14.97
N LYS A 306 2.73 5.98 15.18
CA LYS A 306 3.68 5.57 16.22
C LYS A 306 5.04 6.25 15.98
N GLN A 307 5.47 7.04 16.95
CA GLN A 307 6.82 7.61 16.98
C GLN A 307 7.76 6.58 17.62
N TRP A 308 8.71 6.08 16.83
CA TRP A 308 9.66 5.07 17.29
C TRP A 308 10.76 5.67 18.16
N ASN A 309 11.06 6.94 17.93
CA ASN A 309 11.98 7.74 18.73
C ASN A 309 11.18 8.85 19.44
N PRO A 310 11.60 9.27 20.65
CA PRO A 310 11.05 10.47 21.27
C PRO A 310 11.19 11.68 20.35
N LEU A 311 10.14 12.52 20.29
CA LEU A 311 10.18 13.76 19.54
C LEU A 311 11.04 14.80 20.28
N THR A 312 11.80 15.59 19.53
CA THR A 312 12.56 16.72 20.11
C THR A 312 11.62 17.87 20.47
N PRO A 313 12.02 18.81 21.35
CA PRO A 313 11.24 20.01 21.64
C PRO A 313 10.87 20.82 20.39
N GLU A 314 11.78 20.90 19.42
CA GLU A 314 11.58 21.61 18.14
C GLU A 314 10.51 20.90 17.30
N GLN A 315 10.52 19.57 17.27
CA GLN A 315 9.49 18.80 16.60
C GLN A 315 8.13 19.01 17.26
N ILE A 316 8.04 18.93 18.59
CA ILE A 316 6.79 19.17 19.32
C ILE A 316 6.25 20.57 19.06
N ALA A 317 7.12 21.59 19.03
CA ALA A 317 6.76 22.98 18.72
C ALA A 317 6.32 23.17 17.25
N ASN A 318 6.79 22.31 16.34
CA ASN A 318 6.45 22.36 14.92
C ASN A 318 5.95 20.99 14.39
N PRO A 319 4.67 20.63 14.62
CA PRO A 319 4.12 19.34 14.20
C PRO A 319 4.24 19.03 12.71
N ARG A 320 4.26 20.07 11.86
CA ARG A 320 4.47 19.96 10.42
C ARG A 320 5.82 19.29 10.09
N SER A 321 6.86 19.52 10.88
CA SER A 321 8.22 19.01 10.65
C SER A 321 8.34 17.48 10.69
N TYR A 322 7.44 16.81 11.39
CA TYR A 322 7.44 15.34 11.55
C TYR A 322 6.14 14.68 11.06
N ALA A 323 5.28 15.43 10.39
CA ALA A 323 4.06 14.90 9.78
C ALA A 323 4.39 13.88 8.69
N ASP A 324 3.76 12.72 8.76
CA ASP A 324 3.84 11.66 7.76
C ASP A 324 2.80 11.89 6.68
N CYS A 325 3.27 12.36 5.53
CA CYS A 325 2.48 12.60 4.32
C CYS A 325 2.68 11.51 3.27
N THR A 326 2.97 10.29 3.73
CA THR A 326 3.19 9.11 2.90
C THR A 326 2.19 8.02 3.25
N HIS A 327 2.08 7.69 4.54
CA HIS A 327 1.20 6.62 5.02
C HIS A 327 -0.21 7.13 5.28
N TRP A 328 -1.17 6.21 5.30
CA TRP A 328 -2.60 6.50 5.32
C TRP A 328 -3.22 6.08 6.65
N CYS A 329 -4.18 6.86 7.15
CA CYS A 329 -5.00 6.45 8.29
C CYS A 329 -5.86 5.23 7.93
N LEU A 330 -6.14 4.40 8.94
CA LEU A 330 -7.14 3.33 8.88
C LEU A 330 -8.19 3.52 10.00
N PRO A 331 -9.50 3.35 9.72
CA PRO A 331 -10.09 3.19 8.38
C PRO A 331 -9.88 4.44 7.52
N GLY A 332 -9.86 4.29 6.20
CA GLY A 332 -9.51 5.38 5.29
C GLY A 332 -9.27 4.95 3.84
N LEU A 333 -8.35 5.64 3.17
CA LEU A 333 -8.13 5.50 1.72
C LEU A 333 -7.78 4.07 1.29
N GLN A 334 -7.06 3.31 2.11
CA GLN A 334 -6.66 1.95 1.75
C GLN A 334 -7.84 0.96 1.78
N ASP A 335 -8.94 1.32 2.44
CA ASP A 335 -10.19 0.54 2.36
C ASP A 335 -10.77 0.63 0.94
N THR A 336 -10.72 1.82 0.31
CA THR A 336 -11.08 1.99 -1.11
C THR A 336 -10.18 1.18 -2.04
N TRP A 337 -8.88 1.06 -1.75
CA TRP A 337 -7.99 0.22 -2.56
C TRP A 337 -8.40 -1.25 -2.48
N ASN A 338 -8.87 -1.70 -1.31
CA ASN A 338 -9.40 -3.04 -1.12
C ASN A 338 -10.79 -3.24 -1.73
N GLU A 339 -11.64 -2.21 -1.80
CA GLU A 339 -12.89 -2.25 -2.59
C GLU A 339 -12.62 -2.42 -4.08
N LEU A 340 -11.58 -1.77 -4.63
CA LEU A 340 -11.17 -1.94 -6.03
C LEU A 340 -10.59 -3.33 -6.28
N LEU A 341 -9.73 -3.82 -5.38
CA LEU A 341 -9.20 -5.19 -5.44
C LEU A 341 -10.34 -6.21 -5.36
N TYR A 342 -11.28 -6.02 -4.44
CA TYR A 342 -12.49 -6.84 -4.30
C TYR A 342 -13.30 -6.83 -5.60
N SER A 343 -13.57 -5.66 -6.17
CA SER A 343 -14.30 -5.57 -7.43
C SER A 343 -13.60 -6.34 -8.56
N LYS A 344 -12.27 -6.23 -8.67
CA LYS A 344 -11.46 -6.98 -9.65
C LYS A 344 -11.43 -8.50 -9.39
N LEU A 345 -11.59 -8.92 -8.13
CA LEU A 345 -11.64 -10.33 -7.74
C LEU A 345 -12.97 -11.00 -8.10
N PHE A 346 -14.09 -10.29 -8.02
CA PHE A 346 -15.42 -10.86 -8.26
C PHE A 346 -16.01 -10.52 -9.63
N PHE A 347 -15.56 -9.43 -10.24
CA PHE A 347 -16.04 -8.93 -11.54
C PHE A 347 -14.84 -8.69 -12.47
N PRO A 348 -14.15 -9.79 -12.87
CA PRO A 348 -12.88 -9.75 -13.60
C PRO A 348 -12.96 -9.13 -14.99
#